data_AF-A0A954R8R3-F1
#
_entry.id   AF-A0A954R8R3-F1
#
_cell.length_a   1.000
_cell.length_b   1.000
_cell.length_c   1.000
_cell.angle_alpha   90.00
_cell.angle_beta   90.00
_cell.angle_gamma   90.00
#
_symmetry.space_group_name_H-M   'P 1'
#
loop_
_entity.id
_entity.type
_entity.pdbx_description
1 polymer ?
#
loop_
_entity_poly.entity_id
_entity_poly.type
_entity_poly.pdbx_seq_one_letter_code
_entity_poly.pdbx_strand_id
1 'polypeptide(L)'
;SRVGTRQGYTGAQAAQILLDRAGIHDVRVVQTQGYLSDHYNPTSKQLALSPDVYHSNSIAAVGVACHEAGHAIQHARHYAPLWARSALVPMAGIGSNLGYFVMLFGLFIHPYVVLAGVALFGMVLLFQIVTLPVEFDATARAKRLVLEAGIVSPDERTGMDRVLNAAALTYVAAVVSTLLTILYFLIRSGILGGRRD
;
A
#
# COMPACT_ATOMS: atom_id res chain seq x y z
N SER A 1 -8.52 -6.05 -15.95
CA SER A 1 -8.25 -7.10 -16.96
C SER A 1 -9.31 -8.17 -16.84
N ARG A 2 -10.07 -8.47 -17.91
CA ARG A 2 -11.23 -9.40 -17.87
C ARG A 2 -10.84 -10.86 -18.16
N VAL A 3 -9.70 -11.31 -17.63
CA VAL A 3 -9.29 -12.72 -17.74
C VAL A 3 -9.67 -13.42 -16.44
N GLY A 4 -10.62 -14.34 -16.51
CA GLY A 4 -11.04 -15.18 -15.39
C GLY A 4 -9.96 -16.20 -15.02
N THR A 5 -9.93 -16.61 -13.76
CA THR A 5 -9.10 -17.75 -13.33
C THR A 5 -9.72 -19.07 -13.80
N ARG A 6 -8.88 -20.04 -14.17
CA ARG A 6 -9.26 -21.39 -14.61
C ARG A 6 -10.06 -22.15 -13.56
N GLN A 7 -9.73 -21.93 -12.29
CA GLN A 7 -10.43 -22.56 -11.16
C GLN A 7 -11.76 -21.88 -10.84
N GLY A 8 -12.01 -20.68 -11.36
CA GLY A 8 -13.26 -19.96 -11.16
C GLY A 8 -13.48 -19.39 -9.76
N TYR A 9 -12.48 -19.43 -8.87
CA TYR A 9 -12.58 -18.84 -7.54
C TYR A 9 -12.79 -17.33 -7.64
N THR A 10 -13.74 -16.83 -6.87
CA THR A 10 -13.93 -15.39 -6.64
C THR A 10 -12.83 -14.85 -5.73
N GLY A 11 -12.63 -13.52 -5.72
CA GLY A 11 -11.69 -12.89 -4.80
C GLY A 11 -11.96 -13.24 -3.33
N ALA A 12 -13.24 -13.26 -2.93
CA ALA A 12 -13.62 -13.65 -1.57
C ALA A 12 -13.22 -15.10 -1.24
N GLN A 13 -13.50 -16.05 -2.14
CA GLN A 13 -13.12 -17.45 -1.97
C GLN A 13 -11.60 -17.63 -1.93
N ALA A 14 -10.88 -16.95 -2.83
CA ALA A 14 -9.43 -17.02 -2.87
C ALA A 14 -8.78 -16.47 -1.59
N ALA A 15 -9.27 -15.35 -1.06
CA ALA A 15 -8.83 -14.81 0.22
C ALA A 15 -9.11 -15.79 1.37
N GLN A 16 -10.31 -16.36 1.43
CA GLN A 16 -10.68 -17.33 2.47
C GLN A 16 -9.76 -18.56 2.45
N ILE A 17 -9.50 -19.14 1.27
CA ILE A 17 -8.59 -20.30 1.13
C ILE A 17 -7.18 -19.97 1.66
N LEU A 18 -6.67 -18.76 1.39
CA LEU A 18 -5.35 -18.33 1.87
C LEU A 18 -5.32 -18.18 3.39
N LEU A 19 -6.35 -17.59 3.98
CA LEU A 19 -6.49 -17.46 5.43
C LEU A 19 -6.57 -18.82 6.10
N ASP A 20 -7.39 -19.73 5.59
CA ASP A 20 -7.55 -21.09 6.12
C ASP A 20 -6.23 -21.86 6.06
N ARG A 21 -5.51 -21.79 4.93
CA ARG A 21 -4.17 -22.42 4.80
C ARG A 21 -3.11 -21.80 5.69
N ALA A 22 -3.26 -20.53 6.05
CA ALA A 22 -2.38 -19.86 7.00
C ALA A 22 -2.73 -20.16 8.47
N GLY A 23 -3.82 -20.90 8.73
CA GLY A 23 -4.34 -21.19 10.07
C GLY A 23 -5.07 -20.01 10.72
N ILE A 24 -5.61 -19.10 9.91
CA ILE A 24 -6.27 -17.87 10.35
C ILE A 24 -7.78 -18.03 10.17
N HIS A 25 -8.51 -18.19 11.28
CA HIS A 25 -9.96 -18.41 11.27
C HIS A 25 -10.75 -17.29 11.97
N ASP A 26 -10.06 -16.33 12.56
CA ASP A 26 -10.63 -15.18 13.27
C ASP A 26 -10.75 -13.93 12.38
N VAL A 27 -10.34 -14.03 11.11
CA VAL A 27 -10.50 -12.98 10.10
C VAL A 27 -11.73 -13.27 9.24
N ARG A 28 -12.65 -12.31 9.16
CA ARG A 28 -13.85 -12.41 8.32
C ARG A 28 -13.65 -11.70 6.99
N VAL A 29 -13.84 -12.43 5.89
CA VAL A 29 -13.94 -11.83 4.54
C VAL A 29 -15.33 -11.24 4.37
N VAL A 30 -15.42 -9.93 4.15
CA VAL A 30 -16.69 -9.19 4.06
C VAL A 30 -16.73 -8.34 2.80
N GLN A 31 -17.92 -8.11 2.28
CA GLN A 31 -18.13 -7.17 1.19
C GLN A 31 -18.31 -5.75 1.73
N THR A 32 -17.60 -4.78 1.16
CA THR A 32 -17.80 -3.35 1.43
C THR A 32 -18.77 -2.73 0.41
N GLN A 33 -19.39 -1.61 0.79
CA GLN A 33 -20.30 -0.84 -0.07
C GLN A 33 -19.57 0.11 -1.04
N GLY A 34 -18.26 0.32 -0.88
CA GLY A 34 -17.46 1.26 -1.66
C GLY A 34 -16.65 0.63 -2.79
N TYR A 35 -16.43 1.39 -3.87
CA TYR A 35 -15.51 1.02 -4.95
C TYR A 35 -14.05 1.23 -4.51
N LEU A 36 -13.12 0.32 -4.87
CA LEU A 36 -11.68 0.39 -4.51
C LEU A 36 -11.42 0.60 -3.01
N SER A 37 -12.23 -0.04 -2.18
CA SER A 37 -12.13 0.04 -0.72
C SER A 37 -11.59 -1.26 -0.12
N ASP A 38 -10.87 -2.04 -0.94
CA ASP A 38 -10.27 -3.31 -0.55
C ASP A 38 -9.19 -3.08 0.50
N HIS A 39 -9.36 -3.63 1.71
CA HIS A 39 -8.37 -3.53 2.77
C HIS A 39 -8.57 -4.60 3.86
N TYR A 40 -7.48 -5.01 4.49
CA TYR A 40 -7.51 -5.69 5.79
C TYR A 40 -7.48 -4.70 6.96
N ASN A 41 -8.39 -4.87 7.93
CA ASN A 41 -8.43 -4.12 9.17
C ASN A 41 -7.96 -4.99 10.37
N PRO A 42 -6.81 -4.69 10.99
CA PRO A 42 -6.27 -5.49 12.11
C PRO A 42 -7.08 -5.36 13.40
N THR A 43 -7.75 -4.23 13.62
CA THR A 43 -8.54 -3.97 14.84
C THR A 43 -9.84 -4.76 14.84
N SER A 44 -10.57 -4.76 13.72
CA SER A 44 -11.84 -5.47 13.60
C SER A 44 -11.70 -6.88 13.01
N LYS A 45 -10.49 -7.27 12.60
CA LYS A 45 -10.17 -8.54 11.92
C LYS A 45 -11.10 -8.81 10.74
N GLN A 46 -11.32 -7.78 9.93
CA GLN A 46 -12.14 -7.87 8.72
C GLN A 46 -11.27 -7.64 7.50
N LEU A 47 -11.39 -8.52 6.52
CA LEU A 47 -10.84 -8.35 5.19
C LEU A 47 -12.01 -7.88 4.31
N ALA A 48 -12.08 -6.57 4.11
CA ALA A 48 -13.15 -5.94 3.35
C ALA A 48 -12.76 -5.90 1.87
N LEU A 49 -13.63 -6.42 1.00
CA LEU A 49 -13.44 -6.39 -0.46
C LEU A 49 -14.58 -5.63 -1.13
N SER A 50 -14.23 -4.80 -2.11
CA SER A 50 -15.19 -4.10 -2.96
C SER A 50 -16.05 -5.11 -3.73
N PRO A 51 -17.28 -4.75 -4.14
CA PRO A 51 -18.18 -5.68 -4.84
C PRO A 51 -17.53 -6.33 -6.07
N ASP A 52 -16.73 -5.56 -6.81
CA ASP A 52 -16.03 -5.99 -8.03
C ASP A 52 -14.83 -6.90 -7.76
N VAL A 53 -14.33 -6.95 -6.53
CA VAL A 53 -13.28 -7.89 -6.11
C VAL A 53 -13.89 -9.09 -5.41
N TYR A 54 -14.87 -8.86 -4.54
CA TYR A 54 -15.55 -9.88 -3.75
C TYR A 54 -16.17 -10.97 -4.65
N HIS A 55 -16.93 -10.57 -5.68
CA HIS A 55 -17.68 -11.49 -6.55
C HIS A 55 -16.95 -11.88 -7.84
N SER A 56 -15.86 -11.19 -8.18
CA SER A 56 -15.16 -11.41 -9.45
C SER A 56 -14.17 -12.55 -9.35
N ASN A 57 -14.14 -13.39 -10.37
CA ASN A 57 -13.15 -14.45 -10.56
C ASN A 57 -11.99 -14.02 -11.47
N SER A 58 -11.86 -12.72 -11.76
CA SER A 58 -10.76 -12.22 -12.59
C SER A 58 -9.40 -12.36 -11.88
N ILE A 59 -8.33 -12.61 -12.65
CA ILE A 59 -6.97 -12.72 -12.12
C ILE A 59 -6.57 -11.46 -11.31
N ALA A 60 -7.05 -10.29 -11.71
CA ALA A 60 -6.80 -9.04 -11.00
C ALA A 60 -7.54 -9.01 -9.64
N ALA A 61 -8.83 -9.34 -9.61
CA ALA A 61 -9.62 -9.40 -8.38
C ALA A 61 -9.06 -10.42 -7.39
N VAL A 62 -8.74 -11.63 -7.87
CA VAL A 62 -8.09 -12.67 -7.06
C VAL A 62 -6.76 -12.16 -6.52
N GLY A 63 -5.93 -11.52 -7.35
CA GLY A 63 -4.66 -10.93 -6.92
C GLY A 63 -4.83 -9.90 -5.80
N VAL A 64 -5.78 -8.97 -5.93
CA VAL A 64 -6.07 -7.95 -4.90
C VAL A 64 -6.55 -8.61 -3.61
N ALA A 65 -7.51 -9.53 -3.68
CA ALA A 65 -8.02 -10.19 -2.48
C ALA A 65 -6.94 -11.01 -1.76
N CYS A 66 -6.06 -11.67 -2.51
CA CYS A 66 -4.93 -12.41 -1.94
C CYS A 66 -3.83 -11.50 -1.39
N HIS A 67 -3.66 -10.29 -1.93
CA HIS A 67 -2.80 -9.25 -1.36
C HIS A 67 -3.31 -8.81 0.02
N GLU A 68 -4.62 -8.57 0.15
CA GLU A 68 -5.23 -8.24 1.45
C GLU A 68 -5.14 -9.40 2.45
N ALA A 69 -5.27 -10.64 1.99
CA ALA A 69 -4.99 -11.81 2.83
C ALA A 69 -3.52 -11.84 3.27
N GLY A 70 -2.60 -11.34 2.45
CA GLY A 70 -1.20 -11.12 2.81
C GLY A 70 -1.02 -10.21 4.02
N HIS A 71 -1.78 -9.11 4.10
CA HIS A 71 -1.78 -8.23 5.28
C HIS A 71 -2.34 -8.92 6.53
N ALA A 72 -3.41 -9.70 6.39
CA ALA A 72 -3.92 -10.51 7.49
C ALA A 72 -2.88 -11.51 8.01
N ILE A 73 -2.12 -12.14 7.11
CA ILE A 73 -1.02 -13.06 7.46
C ILE A 73 0.14 -12.32 8.14
N GLN A 74 0.52 -11.14 7.64
CA GLN A 74 1.53 -10.30 8.28
C GLN A 74 1.14 -9.94 9.71
N HIS A 75 -0.13 -9.58 9.92
CA HIS A 75 -0.67 -9.26 11.24
C HIS A 75 -0.63 -10.47 12.16
N ALA A 76 -1.14 -11.64 11.72
CA ALA A 76 -1.13 -12.88 12.50
C ALA A 76 0.30 -13.38 12.84
N ARG A 77 1.30 -13.02 12.02
CA ARG A 77 2.71 -13.41 12.23
C ARG A 77 3.54 -12.32 12.92
N HIS A 78 2.92 -11.25 13.44
CA HIS A 78 3.61 -10.13 14.07
C HIS A 78 4.73 -9.52 13.22
N TYR A 79 4.50 -9.36 11.93
CA TYR A 79 5.50 -8.81 11.01
C TYR A 79 5.89 -7.37 11.42
N ALA A 80 7.12 -7.19 11.89
CA ALA A 80 7.56 -5.94 12.53
C ALA A 80 7.35 -4.68 11.67
N PRO A 81 7.60 -4.67 10.35
CA PRO A 81 7.33 -3.50 9.52
C PRO A 81 5.85 -3.08 9.49
N LEU A 82 4.91 -4.02 9.63
CA LEU A 82 3.48 -3.71 9.71
C LEU A 82 3.17 -2.91 10.98
N TRP A 83 3.76 -3.29 12.12
CA TRP A 83 3.60 -2.56 13.38
C TRP A 83 4.23 -1.17 13.32
N ALA A 84 5.41 -1.05 12.71
CA ALA A 84 6.05 0.24 12.47
C ALA A 84 5.15 1.16 11.64
N ARG A 85 4.59 0.66 10.53
CA ARG A 85 3.60 1.40 9.73
C ARG A 85 2.42 1.85 10.57
N SER A 86 1.79 0.96 11.34
CA SER A 86 0.63 1.28 12.16
C SER A 86 0.88 2.40 13.17
N ALA A 87 2.06 2.42 13.80
CA ALA A 87 2.44 3.48 14.73
C ALA A 87 2.61 4.87 14.06
N LEU A 88 2.97 4.89 12.77
CA LEU A 88 3.21 6.12 12.02
C LEU A 88 1.94 6.70 11.34
N VAL A 89 0.83 5.94 11.25
CA VAL A 89 -0.41 6.36 10.56
C VAL A 89 -0.92 7.74 10.99
N PRO A 90 -1.00 8.09 12.29
CA PRO A 90 -1.50 9.40 12.70
C PRO A 90 -0.67 10.58 12.17
N MET A 91 0.63 10.37 11.95
CA MET A 91 1.55 11.40 11.49
C MET A 91 1.43 11.64 9.98
N ALA A 92 1.04 10.62 9.21
CA ALA A 92 0.86 10.74 7.76
C ALA A 92 -0.28 11.70 7.37
N GLY A 93 -1.38 11.71 8.14
CA GLY A 93 -2.54 12.57 7.88
C GLY A 93 -2.28 14.05 8.16
N ILE A 94 -1.45 14.36 9.17
CA ILE A 94 -1.11 15.74 9.55
C ILE A 94 -0.02 16.31 8.62
N GLY A 95 0.94 15.48 8.19
CA GLY A 95 2.10 15.92 7.44
C GLY A 95 1.85 16.30 5.97
N SER A 96 0.84 15.72 5.31
CA SER A 96 0.70 15.81 3.84
C SER A 96 0.27 17.19 3.35
N ASN A 97 -0.90 17.66 3.79
CA ASN A 97 -1.41 18.97 3.34
C ASN A 97 -0.68 20.12 4.01
N LEU A 98 -0.49 20.05 5.33
CA LEU A 98 0.16 21.12 6.09
C LEU A 98 1.62 21.29 5.68
N GLY A 99 2.38 20.20 5.56
CA GLY A 99 3.79 20.26 5.15
C GLY A 99 3.97 20.90 3.78
N TYR A 100 3.14 20.52 2.80
CA TYR A 100 3.16 21.14 1.47
C TYR A 100 2.88 22.64 1.51
N PHE A 101 1.81 23.08 2.18
CA PHE A 101 1.47 24.51 2.27
C PHE A 101 2.53 25.31 3.03
N VAL A 102 3.09 24.76 4.12
CA VAL A 102 4.17 25.42 4.87
C VAL A 102 5.43 25.57 4.00
N MET A 103 5.80 24.55 3.22
CA MET A 103 6.89 24.68 2.24
C MET A 103 6.60 25.75 1.19
N LEU A 104 5.38 25.75 0.63
CA LEU A 104 4.95 26.67 -0.42
C LEU A 104 4.98 28.13 0.04
N PHE A 105 4.30 28.44 1.16
CA PHE A 105 4.30 29.79 1.71
C PHE A 105 5.65 30.18 2.30
N GLY A 106 6.42 29.21 2.81
CA GLY A 106 7.76 29.42 3.31
C GLY A 106 8.71 30.02 2.28
N LEU A 107 8.52 29.73 0.98
CA LEU A 107 9.30 30.36 -0.10
C LEU A 107 9.17 31.88 -0.15
N PHE A 108 8.05 32.44 0.31
CA PHE A 108 7.79 33.88 0.31
C PHE A 108 8.10 34.54 1.67
N ILE A 109 8.29 33.74 2.73
CA ILE A 109 8.48 34.24 4.10
C ILE A 109 9.96 34.16 4.49
N HIS A 110 10.50 32.95 4.64
CA HIS A 110 11.86 32.74 5.11
C HIS A 110 12.31 31.28 4.87
N PRO A 111 13.57 31.01 4.52
CA PRO A 111 14.09 29.64 4.34
C PRO A 111 13.85 28.70 5.54
N TYR A 112 13.89 29.21 6.77
CA TYR A 112 13.58 28.40 7.97
C TYR A 112 12.12 27.90 8.02
N VAL A 113 11.17 28.65 7.44
CA VAL A 113 9.77 28.20 7.33
C VAL A 113 9.68 27.04 6.32
N VAL A 114 10.46 27.10 5.24
CA VAL A 114 10.59 25.97 4.29
C VAL A 114 11.12 24.74 5.00
N LEU A 115 12.14 24.89 5.86
CA LEU A 115 12.71 23.76 6.61
C LEU A 115 11.69 23.14 7.58
N ALA A 116 10.85 23.96 8.23
CA ALA A 116 9.73 23.45 9.04
C ALA A 116 8.73 22.66 8.19
N GLY A 117 8.41 23.15 7.00
CA GLY A 117 7.56 22.43 6.04
C GLY A 117 8.19 21.11 5.56
N VAL A 118 9.50 21.10 5.31
CA VAL A 118 10.26 19.89 4.94
C VAL A 118 10.26 18.88 6.07
N ALA A 119 10.38 19.30 7.34
CA ALA A 119 10.28 18.39 8.47
C ALA A 119 8.89 17.73 8.53
N LEU A 120 7.82 18.51 8.37
CA LEU A 120 6.44 18.01 8.36
C LEU A 120 6.18 17.06 7.18
N PHE A 121 6.59 17.45 5.97
CA PHE A 121 6.40 16.65 4.76
C PHE A 121 7.34 15.43 4.73
N GLY A 122 8.51 15.53 5.38
CA GLY A 122 9.43 14.43 5.62
C GLY A 122 8.82 13.31 6.47
N MET A 123 7.87 13.61 7.35
CA MET A 123 7.10 12.57 8.06
C MET A 123 6.25 11.73 7.12
N VAL A 124 5.72 12.33 6.04
CA VAL A 124 5.00 11.60 4.99
C VAL A 124 5.96 10.69 4.23
N LEU A 125 7.14 11.21 3.84
CA LEU A 125 8.16 10.41 3.18
C LEU A 125 8.61 9.23 4.06
N LEU A 126 8.83 9.46 5.35
CA LEU A 126 9.16 8.41 6.32
C LEU A 126 8.06 7.35 6.38
N PHE A 127 6.80 7.76 6.49
CA PHE A 127 5.66 6.84 6.49
C PHE A 127 5.62 5.99 5.22
N GLN A 128 5.83 6.60 4.04
CA GLN A 128 5.84 5.89 2.77
C GLN A 128 7.00 4.87 2.71
N ILE A 129 8.22 5.26 3.14
CA ILE A 129 9.39 4.37 3.18
C ILE A 129 9.15 3.18 4.11
N VAL A 130 8.58 3.39 5.28
CA VAL A 130 8.27 2.31 6.24
C VAL A 130 7.13 1.42 5.73
N THR A 131 6.21 1.97 4.94
CA THR A 131 5.10 1.22 4.34
C THR A 131 5.56 0.34 3.18
N LEU A 132 6.56 0.75 2.40
CA LEU A 132 7.03 0.00 1.22
C LEU A 132 7.37 -1.48 1.50
N PRO A 133 8.17 -1.84 2.52
CA PRO A 133 8.44 -3.24 2.86
C PRO A 133 7.17 -4.06 3.12
N VAL A 134 6.16 -3.46 3.76
CA VAL A 134 4.89 -4.10 4.08
C VAL A 134 4.14 -4.48 2.81
N GLU A 135 4.03 -3.55 1.87
CA GLU A 135 3.32 -3.74 0.59
C GLU A 135 4.04 -4.76 -0.32
N PHE A 136 5.37 -4.73 -0.37
CA PHE A 136 6.15 -5.69 -1.13
C PHE A 136 6.06 -7.11 -0.54
N ASP A 137 6.13 -7.24 0.78
CA ASP A 137 6.02 -8.54 1.44
C ASP A 137 4.61 -9.13 1.31
N ALA A 138 3.55 -8.33 1.44
CA ALA A 138 2.18 -8.77 1.21
C ALA A 138 1.98 -9.26 -0.23
N THR A 139 2.50 -8.50 -1.20
CA THR A 139 2.49 -8.88 -2.61
C THR A 139 3.27 -10.18 -2.86
N ALA A 140 4.46 -10.32 -2.28
CA ALA A 140 5.27 -11.53 -2.44
C ALA A 140 4.58 -12.77 -1.85
N ARG A 141 3.94 -12.65 -0.69
CA ARG A 141 3.13 -13.71 -0.08
C ARG A 141 1.95 -14.07 -0.95
N ALA A 142 1.17 -13.09 -1.41
CA ALA A 142 0.03 -13.34 -2.29
C ALA A 142 0.45 -14.16 -3.51
N LYS A 143 1.51 -13.74 -4.20
CA LYS A 143 2.05 -14.42 -5.39
C LYS A 143 2.46 -15.87 -5.14
N ARG A 144 3.11 -16.12 -4.00
CA ARG A 144 3.56 -17.47 -3.63
C ARG A 144 2.38 -18.34 -3.21
N LEU A 145 1.54 -17.83 -2.31
CA LEU A 145 0.49 -18.60 -1.67
C LEU A 145 -0.63 -18.97 -2.64
N VAL A 146 -0.98 -18.15 -3.62
CA VAL A 146 -2.03 -18.53 -4.59
C VAL A 146 -1.62 -19.70 -5.49
N LEU A 147 -0.33 -19.86 -5.75
CA LEU A 147 0.20 -20.99 -6.52
C LEU A 147 0.25 -22.26 -5.67
N GLU A 148 0.79 -22.14 -4.45
CA GLU A 148 0.79 -23.24 -3.48
C GLU A 148 -0.64 -23.69 -3.15
N ALA A 149 -1.59 -22.73 -3.16
CA ALA A 149 -3.01 -22.97 -2.98
C ALA A 149 -3.71 -23.62 -4.17
N GLY A 150 -3.07 -23.65 -5.35
CA GLY A 150 -3.69 -24.12 -6.58
C GLY A 150 -4.85 -23.23 -7.06
N ILE A 151 -4.95 -22.00 -6.55
CA ILE A 151 -5.99 -21.02 -6.92
C ILE A 151 -5.71 -20.47 -8.31
N VAL A 152 -4.43 -20.27 -8.63
CA VAL A 152 -3.95 -19.73 -9.90
C VAL A 152 -2.95 -20.73 -10.48
N SER A 153 -3.04 -20.99 -11.79
CA SER A 153 -2.08 -21.84 -12.50
C SER A 153 -0.79 -21.07 -12.86
N PRO A 154 0.34 -21.76 -13.10
CA PRO A 154 1.59 -21.09 -13.48
C PRO A 154 1.47 -20.14 -14.69
N ASP A 155 0.62 -20.48 -15.66
CA ASP A 155 0.36 -19.65 -16.84
C ASP A 155 -0.33 -18.32 -16.48
N GLU A 156 -1.25 -18.37 -15.52
CA GLU A 156 -2.04 -17.21 -15.07
C GLU A 156 -1.25 -16.30 -14.13
N ARG A 157 -0.25 -16.86 -13.44
CA ARG A 157 0.67 -16.14 -12.55
C ARG A 157 1.27 -14.92 -13.23
N THR A 158 1.69 -15.05 -14.49
CA THR A 158 2.31 -13.96 -15.25
C THR A 158 1.37 -12.76 -15.43
N GLY A 159 0.07 -13.01 -15.54
CA GLY A 159 -0.95 -11.96 -15.58
C GLY A 159 -1.12 -11.27 -14.23
N MET A 160 -1.20 -12.06 -13.16
CA MET A 160 -1.33 -11.55 -11.79
C MET A 160 -0.10 -10.75 -11.35
N ASP A 161 1.10 -11.25 -11.65
CA ASP A 161 2.37 -10.63 -11.31
C ASP A 161 2.49 -9.24 -11.93
N ARG A 162 2.02 -9.06 -13.17
CA ARG A 162 1.98 -7.75 -13.83
C ARG A 162 1.05 -6.78 -13.11
N VAL A 163 -0.15 -7.20 -12.72
CA VAL A 163 -1.11 -6.35 -12.01
C VAL A 163 -0.57 -5.94 -10.65
N LEU A 164 -0.09 -6.91 -9.87
CA LEU A 164 0.45 -6.64 -8.53
C LEU A 164 1.74 -5.83 -8.57
N ASN A 165 2.62 -6.04 -9.56
CA ASN A 165 3.80 -5.21 -9.74
C ASN A 165 3.44 -3.78 -10.13
N ALA A 166 2.45 -3.58 -10.99
CA ALA A 166 1.98 -2.25 -11.37
C ALA A 166 1.44 -1.50 -10.15
N ALA A 167 0.68 -2.16 -9.27
CA ALA A 167 0.23 -1.58 -8.00
C ALA A 167 1.41 -1.28 -7.07
N ALA A 168 2.40 -2.16 -6.96
CA ALA A 168 3.59 -1.90 -6.14
C ALA A 168 4.40 -0.67 -6.62
N LEU A 169 4.46 -0.46 -7.94
CA LEU A 169 5.13 0.70 -8.53
C LEU A 169 4.45 2.03 -8.18
N THR A 170 3.15 2.07 -7.89
CA THR A 170 2.51 3.33 -7.47
C THR A 170 3.00 3.79 -6.10
N TYR A 171 3.32 2.86 -5.20
CA TYR A 171 3.96 3.20 -3.92
C TYR A 171 5.38 3.74 -4.11
N VAL A 172 6.15 3.14 -5.01
CA VAL A 172 7.50 3.63 -5.34
C VAL A 172 7.43 5.03 -5.97
N ALA A 173 6.50 5.24 -6.89
CA ALA A 173 6.28 6.54 -7.51
C ALA A 173 5.91 7.62 -6.48
N ALA A 174 5.08 7.29 -5.49
CA ALA A 174 4.72 8.20 -4.41
C ALA A 174 5.94 8.61 -3.57
N VAL A 175 6.82 7.66 -3.21
CA VAL A 175 8.08 7.94 -2.49
C VAL A 175 8.99 8.85 -3.30
N VAL A 176 9.21 8.52 -4.58
CA VAL A 176 10.07 9.32 -5.47
C VAL A 176 9.51 10.72 -5.67
N SER A 177 8.20 10.84 -5.92
CA SER A 177 7.54 12.14 -6.09
C SER A 177 7.66 13.00 -4.83
N THR A 178 7.44 12.42 -3.65
CA THR A 178 7.56 13.11 -2.36
C THR A 178 9.00 13.58 -2.13
N LEU A 179 9.98 12.71 -2.41
CA LEU A 179 11.40 13.06 -2.31
C LEU A 179 11.80 14.19 -3.28
N LEU A 180 11.38 14.11 -4.54
CA LEU A 180 11.64 15.14 -5.54
C LEU A 180 10.99 16.48 -5.17
N THR A 181 9.80 16.45 -4.57
CA THR A 181 9.11 17.65 -4.07
C THR A 181 9.93 18.31 -2.96
N ILE A 182 10.41 17.54 -1.98
CA ILE A 182 11.28 18.05 -0.91
C ILE A 182 12.54 18.69 -1.51
N LEU A 183 13.20 17.98 -2.42
CA LEU A 183 14.42 18.45 -3.07
C LEU A 183 14.18 19.76 -3.85
N TYR A 184 13.07 19.85 -4.57
CA TYR A 184 12.66 21.05 -5.29
C TYR A 184 12.55 22.26 -4.35
N PHE A 185 11.86 22.14 -3.22
CA PHE A 185 11.70 23.24 -2.26
C PHE A 185 13.01 23.61 -1.56
N LEU A 186 13.88 22.64 -1.25
CA LEU A 186 15.19 22.90 -0.66
C LEU A 186 16.14 23.62 -1.63
N ILE A 187 16.09 23.30 -2.93
CA ILE A 187 16.84 24.02 -3.96
C ILE A 187 16.27 25.44 -4.12
N ARG A 188 14.94 25.56 -4.23
CA ARG A 188 14.28 26.85 -4.49
C ARG A 188 14.41 27.85 -3.35
N SER A 189 14.50 27.37 -2.11
CA SER A 189 14.73 28.21 -0.92
C SER A 189 16.17 28.70 -0.77
N GLY A 190 17.09 28.28 -1.64
CA GLY A 190 18.51 28.66 -1.58
C GLY A 190 19.30 27.93 -0.49
N ILE A 191 18.72 26.92 0.16
CA ILE A 191 19.37 26.12 1.21
C ILE A 191 20.40 25.15 0.62
N LEU A 192 20.06 24.49 -0.50
CA LEU A 192 20.96 23.56 -1.19
C LEU A 192 21.71 24.18 -2.38
N GLY A 193 21.16 25.24 -2.97
CA GLY A 193 21.80 26.00 -4.04
C GLY A 193 22.34 27.29 -3.45
N GLY A 194 23.59 27.28 -2.97
CA GLY A 194 24.23 28.44 -2.36
C GLY A 194 23.98 29.70 -3.19
N ARG A 195 23.36 30.71 -2.56
CA ARG A 195 23.26 32.05 -3.14
C ARG A 195 24.67 32.57 -3.38
N ARG A 196 25.09 32.56 -4.64
CA ARG A 196 26.05 33.54 -5.14
C ARG A 196 25.26 34.85 -5.23
N ASP A 197 25.44 35.69 -4.22
CA ASP A 197 25.19 37.12 -4.39
C ASP A 197 26.12 37.66 -5.51
#